data_AF-A0A660XQP3-F1
#
_entry.id   AF-A0A660XQP3-F1
#
_cell.length_a   1.000
_cell.length_b   1.000
_cell.length_c   1.000
_cell.angle_alpha   90.00
_cell.angle_beta   90.00
_cell.angle_gamma   90.00
#
_symmetry.space_group_name_H-M   'P 1'
#
loop_
_entity.id
_entity.type
_entity.pdbx_description
1 polymer ?
#
loop_
_entity_poly.entity_id
_entity_poly.type
_entity_poly.pdbx_seq_one_letter_code
_entity_poly.pdbx_strand_id
1 'polypeptide(L)'
;MNRCPITYESCGDSKYSRRGLHLFSRRLENLNDFRYSAAEQRQESVIRSAKMSIQGVQPKLSVRLNIVKSVFEIVDKGGRYIIKPQHETYPQLPENEDLTMRLAETVGIEVPLHGLIYCRDGSFSYIIKRFDREGKSGKLAVEDFAQLSGMDRETKYNFSMEKLIPIL
;
A
#
# COMPACT_ATOMS: atom_id res chain seq x y z
N MET A 1 13.61 17.99 -13.89
CA MET A 1 14.29 16.78 -13.37
C MET A 1 13.34 16.12 -12.38
N ASN A 2 12.87 14.91 -12.68
CA ASN A 2 11.86 14.21 -11.90
C ASN A 2 12.48 13.61 -10.63
N ARG A 3 11.67 13.49 -9.56
CA ARG A 3 12.01 12.71 -8.38
C ARG A 3 11.21 11.41 -8.38
N CYS A 4 11.88 10.31 -8.04
CA CYS A 4 11.25 9.01 -7.98
C CYS A 4 10.21 8.98 -6.84
N PRO A 5 8.94 8.62 -7.10
CA PRO A 5 7.91 8.57 -6.07
C PRO A 5 8.08 7.45 -5.04
N ILE A 6 9.06 6.56 -5.23
CA ILE A 6 9.36 5.44 -4.32
C ILE A 6 10.54 5.78 -3.39
N THR A 7 11.53 6.56 -3.83
CA THR A 7 12.76 6.84 -3.07
C THR A 7 13.08 8.32 -2.88
N TYR A 8 12.36 9.22 -3.56
CA TYR A 8 12.59 10.66 -3.64
C TYR A 8 13.93 11.09 -4.25
N GLU A 9 14.72 10.14 -4.73
CA GLU A 9 15.94 10.41 -5.49
C GLU A 9 15.62 11.00 -6.85
N SER A 10 16.55 11.81 -7.37
CA SER A 10 16.46 12.28 -8.75
C SER A 10 16.48 11.09 -9.74
N CYS A 11 15.59 11.10 -10.72
CA CYS A 11 15.51 10.08 -11.77
C CYS A 11 15.55 10.65 -13.19
N GLY A 12 16.09 11.86 -13.36
CA GLY A 12 16.24 12.48 -14.68
C GLY A 12 14.88 12.68 -15.36
N ASP A 13 14.73 12.13 -16.56
CA ASP A 13 13.48 12.16 -17.34
C ASP A 13 12.61 10.92 -17.13
N SER A 14 13.10 9.92 -16.38
CA SER A 14 12.33 8.72 -16.03
C SER A 14 11.29 9.02 -14.95
N LYS A 15 10.24 8.18 -14.87
CA LYS A 15 9.24 8.23 -13.78
C LYS A 15 9.76 7.65 -12.46
N TYR A 16 10.65 6.66 -12.53
CA TYR A 16 11.18 5.96 -11.36
C TYR A 16 12.70 5.84 -11.44
N SER A 17 13.37 5.83 -10.28
CA SER A 17 14.80 5.53 -10.20
C SER A 17 15.02 4.01 -10.23
N ARG A 18 16.19 3.58 -10.70
CA ARG A 18 16.58 2.16 -10.68
C ARG A 18 16.55 1.57 -9.27
N ARG A 19 16.99 2.35 -8.26
CA ARG A 19 16.94 1.93 -6.85
C ARG A 19 15.50 1.68 -6.42
N GLY A 20 14.56 2.59 -6.73
CA GLY A 20 13.14 2.44 -6.40
C GLY A 20 12.52 1.18 -7.00
N LEU A 21 12.82 0.88 -8.26
CA LEU A 21 12.35 -0.35 -8.91
C LEU A 21 12.94 -1.60 -8.26
N HIS A 22 14.23 -1.57 -7.93
CA HIS A 22 14.93 -2.69 -7.30
C HIS A 22 14.45 -3.02 -5.88
N LEU A 23 13.81 -2.07 -5.18
CA LEU A 23 13.14 -2.34 -3.91
C LEU A 23 11.99 -3.35 -4.08
N PHE A 24 11.28 -3.31 -5.22
CA PHE A 24 10.25 -4.30 -5.52
C PHE A 24 10.84 -5.61 -6.05
N SER A 25 11.82 -5.53 -6.95
CA SER A 25 12.53 -6.69 -7.50
C SER A 25 13.82 -6.25 -8.20
N ARG A 26 14.93 -6.96 -7.96
CA ARG A 26 16.22 -6.74 -8.64
C ARG A 26 16.19 -6.89 -10.17
N ARG A 27 15.13 -7.53 -10.71
CA ARG A 27 14.94 -7.74 -12.14
C ARG A 27 13.99 -6.72 -12.78
N LEU A 28 13.47 -5.77 -12.01
CA LEU A 28 12.52 -4.77 -12.50
C LEU A 28 13.28 -3.58 -13.07
N GLU A 29 13.25 -3.41 -14.40
CA GLU A 29 13.97 -2.35 -15.10
C GLU A 29 13.09 -1.13 -15.39
N ASN A 30 11.77 -1.33 -15.48
CA ASN A 30 10.78 -0.28 -15.61
C ASN A 30 9.51 -0.66 -14.83
N LEU A 31 8.59 0.28 -14.67
CA LEU A 31 7.27 0.04 -14.10
C LEU A 31 6.25 0.84 -14.90
N ASN A 32 5.32 0.13 -15.53
CA ASN A 32 4.20 0.69 -16.27
C ASN A 32 3.19 1.29 -15.31
N ASP A 33 2.50 2.32 -15.80
CA ASP A 33 1.41 2.95 -15.06
C ASP A 33 0.34 1.91 -14.69
N PHE A 34 -0.23 2.07 -13.50
CA PHE A 34 -1.29 1.19 -13.07
C PHE A 34 -2.52 1.39 -13.97
N ARG A 35 -3.06 0.27 -14.46
CA ARG A 35 -4.08 0.25 -15.54
C ARG A 35 -5.38 1.01 -15.19
N TYR A 36 -5.60 1.29 -13.91
CA TYR A 36 -6.84 1.86 -13.40
C TYR A 36 -6.63 3.30 -12.94
N SER A 37 -7.54 4.19 -13.33
CA SER A 37 -7.66 5.54 -12.77
C SER A 37 -7.98 5.49 -11.28
N ALA A 38 -7.80 6.60 -10.56
CA ALA A 38 -8.19 6.64 -9.14
C ALA A 38 -9.69 6.32 -8.94
N ALA A 39 -10.55 6.78 -9.85
CA ALA A 39 -11.99 6.50 -9.81
C ALA A 39 -12.31 5.01 -10.07
N GLU A 40 -11.69 4.40 -11.07
CA GLU A 40 -11.86 2.97 -11.35
C GLU A 40 -11.35 2.11 -10.19
N GLN A 41 -10.24 2.51 -9.55
CA GLN A 41 -9.72 1.80 -8.37
C GLN A 41 -10.71 1.79 -7.22
N ARG A 42 -11.40 2.92 -6.98
CA ARG A 42 -12.47 2.99 -5.96
C ARG A 42 -13.63 2.05 -6.31
N GLN A 43 -14.08 2.03 -7.57
CA GLN A 43 -15.12 1.10 -8.03
C GLN A 43 -14.70 -0.36 -7.87
N GLU A 44 -13.49 -0.71 -8.31
CA GLU A 44 -12.93 -2.07 -8.21
C GLU A 44 -12.83 -2.53 -6.75
N SER A 45 -12.54 -1.61 -5.82
CA SER A 45 -12.46 -1.89 -4.39
C SER A 45 -13.83 -2.22 -3.78
N VAL A 46 -14.89 -1.54 -4.22
CA VAL A 46 -16.27 -1.82 -3.79
C VAL A 46 -16.69 -3.20 -4.27
N ILE A 47 -16.45 -3.50 -5.55
CA ILE A 47 -16.77 -4.80 -6.17
C ILE A 47 -16.06 -5.97 -5.46
N ARG A 48 -14.84 -5.74 -4.97
CA ARG A 48 -14.00 -6.78 -4.35
C ARG A 48 -14.01 -6.77 -2.83
N SER A 49 -14.74 -5.85 -2.20
CA SER A 49 -14.82 -5.71 -0.75
C SER A 49 -15.18 -7.03 -0.05
N ALA A 50 -16.12 -7.81 -0.60
CA ALA A 50 -16.52 -9.12 -0.07
C ALA A 50 -15.48 -10.24 -0.27
N LYS A 51 -14.57 -10.08 -1.24
CA LYS A 51 -13.55 -11.09 -1.58
C LYS A 51 -12.19 -10.81 -0.93
N MET A 52 -12.00 -9.58 -0.43
CA MET A 52 -10.76 -9.12 0.16
C MET A 52 -10.79 -9.25 1.68
N SER A 53 -9.85 -10.03 2.23
CA SER A 53 -9.61 -10.15 3.68
C SER A 53 -8.72 -9.00 4.20
N ILE A 54 -9.04 -7.75 3.83
CA ILE A 54 -8.30 -6.58 4.33
C ILE A 54 -9.32 -5.57 4.86
N GLN A 55 -9.27 -5.33 6.17
CA GLN A 55 -10.22 -4.45 6.87
C GLN A 55 -9.89 -2.96 6.66
N GLY A 56 -10.88 -2.08 6.83
CA GLY A 56 -10.75 -0.63 6.82
C GLY A 56 -11.84 0.08 6.01
N VAL A 57 -12.03 1.38 6.26
CA VAL A 57 -13.03 2.21 5.56
C VAL A 57 -12.53 2.67 4.20
N GLN A 58 -11.22 2.93 4.08
CA GLN A 58 -10.62 3.44 2.85
C GLN A 58 -10.61 2.37 1.74
N PRO A 59 -10.96 2.74 0.49
CA PRO A 59 -10.76 1.93 -0.70
C PRO A 59 -9.36 1.34 -0.77
N LYS A 60 -9.25 0.03 -0.99
CA LYS A 60 -7.97 -0.65 -1.10
C LYS A 60 -8.07 -1.83 -2.05
N LEU A 61 -6.95 -2.12 -2.72
CA LEU A 61 -6.83 -3.20 -3.69
C LEU A 61 -5.66 -4.09 -3.32
N SER A 62 -5.90 -5.39 -3.30
CA SER A 62 -4.84 -6.40 -3.17
C SER A 62 -4.22 -6.61 -4.54
N VAL A 63 -2.91 -6.40 -4.67
CA VAL A 63 -2.21 -6.51 -5.95
C VAL A 63 -0.94 -7.37 -5.88
N ARG A 64 -0.50 -7.84 -7.04
CA ARG A 64 0.77 -8.54 -7.24
C ARG A 64 1.55 -7.87 -8.35
N LEU A 65 2.87 -7.76 -8.18
CA LEU A 65 3.76 -7.29 -9.25
C LEU A 65 3.98 -8.41 -10.26
N ASN A 66 3.66 -8.15 -11.53
CA ASN A 66 4.09 -8.95 -12.66
C ASN A 66 5.39 -8.37 -13.21
N ILE A 67 6.52 -9.01 -12.90
CA ILE A 67 7.86 -8.52 -13.29
C ILE A 67 8.06 -8.56 -14.81
N VAL A 68 7.52 -9.57 -15.50
CA VAL A 68 7.69 -9.73 -16.95
C VAL A 68 6.96 -8.62 -17.71
N LYS A 69 5.77 -8.24 -17.22
CA LYS A 69 4.98 -7.14 -17.78
C LYS A 69 5.27 -5.79 -17.12
N SER A 70 6.15 -5.75 -16.13
CA SER A 70 6.47 -4.57 -15.33
C SER A 70 5.24 -3.80 -14.86
N VAL A 71 4.22 -4.47 -14.32
CA VAL A 71 2.96 -3.84 -13.91
C VAL A 71 2.36 -4.50 -12.67
N PHE A 72 1.64 -3.73 -11.86
CA PHE A 72 0.82 -4.27 -10.79
C PHE A 72 -0.53 -4.76 -11.33
N GLU A 73 -0.94 -5.96 -10.90
CA GLU A 73 -2.20 -6.60 -11.28
C GLU A 73 -3.08 -6.79 -10.03
N ILE A 74 -4.36 -6.41 -10.11
CA ILE A 74 -5.34 -6.68 -9.05
C ILE A 74 -5.56 -8.18 -8.94
N VAL A 75 -5.51 -8.71 -7.72
CA VAL A 75 -5.71 -10.14 -7.45
C VAL A 75 -6.55 -10.35 -6.19
N ASP A 76 -7.51 -11.27 -6.28
CA ASP A 76 -8.35 -11.67 -5.14
C ASP A 76 -7.56 -12.51 -4.12
N LYS A 77 -6.55 -13.27 -4.59
CA LYS A 77 -5.70 -14.14 -3.76
C LYS A 77 -4.24 -13.97 -4.10
N GLY A 78 -3.36 -14.12 -3.10
CA GLY A 78 -1.91 -14.08 -3.29
C GLY A 78 -1.33 -12.68 -3.57
N GLY A 79 -2.10 -11.61 -3.33
CA GLY A 79 -1.58 -10.25 -3.37
C GLY A 79 -0.49 -10.04 -2.32
N ARG A 80 0.56 -9.31 -2.72
CA ARG A 80 1.76 -9.02 -1.93
C ARG A 80 1.91 -7.56 -1.60
N TYR A 81 1.13 -6.72 -2.26
CA TYR A 81 1.06 -5.30 -2.03
C TYR A 81 -0.40 -4.90 -1.88
N ILE A 82 -0.61 -3.77 -1.22
CA ILE A 82 -1.89 -3.09 -1.14
C ILE A 82 -1.73 -1.77 -1.85
N ILE A 83 -2.64 -1.46 -2.76
CA ILE A 83 -2.77 -0.14 -3.38
C ILE A 83 -3.94 0.59 -2.73
N LYS A 84 -3.72 1.87 -2.41
CA LYS A 84 -4.74 2.79 -1.91
C LYS A 84 -4.82 3.99 -2.87
N PRO A 85 -5.94 4.18 -3.58
CA PRO A 85 -6.11 5.31 -4.49
C PRO A 85 -6.34 6.62 -3.75
N GLN A 86 -6.28 7.73 -4.50
CA GLN A 86 -6.78 9.02 -4.03
C GLN A 86 -8.22 8.93 -3.52
N HIS A 87 -8.53 9.66 -2.46
CA HIS A 87 -9.89 9.82 -1.98
C HIS A 87 -10.58 10.94 -2.75
N GLU A 88 -11.90 10.87 -2.90
CA GLU A 88 -12.68 11.88 -3.64
C GLU A 88 -12.60 13.26 -2.95
N THR A 89 -12.76 13.29 -1.62
CA THR A 89 -12.65 14.51 -0.81
C THR A 89 -11.19 14.90 -0.50
N TYR A 90 -10.26 13.95 -0.52
CA TYR A 90 -8.86 14.17 -0.12
C TYR A 90 -7.92 13.63 -1.21
N PRO A 91 -7.68 14.40 -2.29
CA PRO A 91 -6.91 13.93 -3.43
C PRO A 91 -5.47 13.58 -3.06
N GLN A 92 -4.83 14.33 -2.16
CA GLN A 92 -3.43 14.11 -1.74
C GLN A 92 -3.26 13.06 -0.62
N LEU A 93 -4.29 12.23 -0.36
CA LEU A 93 -4.22 11.23 0.70
C LEU A 93 -3.09 10.20 0.48
N PRO A 94 -2.82 9.71 -0.75
CA PRO A 94 -1.65 8.85 -1.01
C PRO A 94 -0.32 9.49 -0.61
N GLU A 95 -0.11 10.75 -1.02
CA GLU A 95 1.10 11.52 -0.75
C GLU A 95 1.28 11.78 0.75
N ASN A 96 0.18 12.09 1.46
CA ASN A 96 0.18 12.24 2.90
C ASN A 96 0.60 10.94 3.62
N GLU A 97 0.10 9.79 3.16
CA GLU A 97 0.45 8.49 3.71
C GLU A 97 1.94 8.16 3.46
N ASP A 98 2.45 8.36 2.24
CA ASP A 98 3.87 8.16 1.92
C ASP A 98 4.78 9.07 2.76
N LEU A 99 4.45 10.36 2.89
CA LEU A 99 5.21 11.30 3.71
C LEU A 99 5.27 10.85 5.17
N THR A 100 4.13 10.47 5.74
CA THR A 100 4.03 10.07 7.15
C THR A 100 4.86 8.82 7.44
N MET A 101 4.83 7.84 6.54
CA MET A 101 5.60 6.60 6.68
C MET A 101 7.11 6.86 6.60
N ARG A 102 7.56 7.79 5.74
CA ARG A 102 8.98 8.21 5.72
C ARG A 102 9.38 8.91 7.01
N LEU A 103 8.54 9.80 7.53
CA LEU A 103 8.82 10.47 8.80
C LEU A 103 8.96 9.44 9.93
N ALA A 104 8.11 8.42 9.96
CA ALA A 104 8.23 7.31 10.90
C ALA A 104 9.58 6.58 10.75
N GLU A 105 10.01 6.27 9.51
CA GLU A 105 11.31 5.65 9.24
C GLU A 105 12.48 6.51 9.78
N THR A 106 12.43 7.84 9.61
CA THR A 106 13.52 8.74 10.06
C THR A 106 13.71 8.78 11.57
N VAL A 107 12.69 8.40 12.35
CA VAL A 107 12.76 8.31 13.81
C VAL A 107 12.93 6.87 14.30
N GLY A 108 13.22 5.93 13.40
CA GLY A 108 13.54 4.54 13.72
C GLY A 108 12.34 3.61 13.89
N ILE A 109 11.14 4.02 13.47
CA ILE A 109 9.97 3.12 13.43
C ILE A 109 10.13 2.19 12.23
N GLU A 110 9.97 0.89 12.46
CA GLU A 110 9.98 -0.10 11.38
C GLU A 110 8.76 0.13 10.47
N VAL A 111 9.03 0.40 9.19
CA VAL A 111 7.99 0.55 8.17
C VAL A 111 8.19 -0.46 7.04
N PRO A 112 7.10 -1.03 6.49
CA PRO A 112 7.20 -1.87 5.30
C PRO A 112 7.58 -1.04 4.08
N LEU A 113 8.15 -1.69 3.06
CA LEU A 113 8.38 -1.06 1.76
C LEU A 113 7.09 -0.38 1.26
N HIS A 114 7.18 0.93 1.00
CA HIS A 114 6.07 1.71 0.49
C HIS A 114 6.55 2.74 -0.56
N GLY A 115 5.60 3.44 -1.17
CA GLY A 115 5.86 4.49 -2.15
C GLY A 115 4.59 4.96 -2.83
N LEU A 116 4.74 5.82 -3.85
CA LEU A 116 3.66 6.14 -4.79
C LEU A 116 3.92 5.50 -6.15
N ILE A 117 2.85 5.16 -6.84
CA ILE A 117 2.89 4.72 -8.24
C ILE A 117 1.96 5.58 -9.09
N TYR A 118 2.35 5.78 -10.34
CA TYR A 118 1.52 6.45 -11.34
C TYR A 118 0.39 5.54 -11.80
N CYS A 119 -0.80 6.13 -11.92
CA CYS A 119 -1.97 5.55 -12.56
C CYS A 119 -2.05 6.01 -14.02
N ARG A 120 -2.83 5.32 -14.84
CA ARG A 120 -2.95 5.65 -16.28
C ARG A 120 -3.48 7.06 -16.57
N ASP A 121 -4.15 7.68 -15.61
CA ASP A 121 -4.68 9.04 -15.67
C ASP A 121 -3.68 10.09 -15.13
N GLY A 122 -2.47 9.67 -14.79
CA GLY A 122 -1.42 10.52 -14.22
C GLY A 122 -1.53 10.74 -12.71
N SER A 123 -2.61 10.27 -12.07
CA SER A 123 -2.76 10.38 -10.60
C SER A 123 -1.83 9.42 -9.86
N PHE A 124 -1.60 9.70 -8.58
CA PHE A 124 -0.85 8.80 -7.69
C PHE A 124 -1.77 7.87 -6.92
N SER A 125 -1.32 6.63 -6.76
CA SER A 125 -1.83 5.74 -5.70
C SER A 125 -0.69 5.36 -4.76
N TYR A 126 -1.02 5.23 -3.49
CA TYR A 126 -0.08 4.76 -2.48
C TYR A 126 0.02 3.24 -2.56
N ILE A 127 1.24 2.71 -2.50
CA ILE A 127 1.51 1.29 -2.49
C ILE A 127 2.31 0.92 -1.25
N ILE A 128 1.94 -0.21 -0.63
CA ILE A 128 2.60 -0.74 0.55
C ILE A 128 2.74 -2.25 0.43
N LYS A 129 3.91 -2.78 0.79
CA LYS A 129 4.18 -4.21 0.86
C LYS A 129 3.49 -4.79 2.08
N ARG A 130 2.81 -5.92 1.88
CA ARG A 130 2.17 -6.66 2.97
C ARG A 130 3.21 -7.32 3.87
N PHE A 131 3.17 -7.02 5.16
CA PHE A 131 4.00 -7.67 6.18
C PHE A 131 3.42 -9.02 6.63
N ASP A 132 2.12 -9.28 6.43
CA ASP A 132 1.46 -10.55 6.72
C ASP A 132 1.72 -11.65 5.66
N ARG A 133 2.74 -11.49 4.82
CA ARG A 133 3.04 -12.37 3.67
C ARG A 133 4.53 -12.67 3.53
N GLU A 134 4.89 -13.93 3.76
CA GLU A 134 6.27 -14.43 3.68
C GLU A 134 6.49 -15.38 2.48
N GLY A 135 7.72 -15.44 1.95
CA GLY A 135 8.08 -16.43 0.92
C GLY A 135 7.24 -16.30 -0.36
N LYS A 136 6.90 -17.41 -1.03
CA LYS A 136 6.02 -17.43 -2.22
C LYS A 136 4.54 -17.56 -1.87
N SER A 137 4.21 -18.36 -0.87
CA SER A 137 2.84 -18.72 -0.46
C SER A 137 2.57 -18.57 1.04
N GLY A 138 3.58 -18.16 1.81
CA GLY A 138 3.48 -18.02 3.26
C GLY A 138 2.50 -16.92 3.65
N LYS A 139 1.61 -17.25 4.58
CA LYS A 139 0.77 -16.30 5.28
C LYS A 139 1.17 -16.32 6.73
N LEU A 140 1.41 -15.14 7.29
CA LEU A 140 1.63 -14.98 8.71
C LEU A 140 0.28 -14.65 9.35
N ALA A 141 -0.04 -15.29 10.48
CA ALA A 141 -1.19 -14.90 11.27
C ALA A 141 -0.91 -13.52 11.89
N VAL A 142 -1.82 -12.59 11.68
CA VAL A 142 -1.74 -11.23 12.19
C VAL A 142 -3.12 -10.87 12.72
N GLU A 143 -3.14 -10.30 13.91
CA GLU A 143 -4.34 -9.78 14.56
C GLU A 143 -4.10 -8.30 14.91
N ASP A 144 -5.15 -7.50 14.87
CA ASP A 144 -5.11 -6.13 15.38
C ASP A 144 -5.54 -6.07 16.86
N PHE A 145 -5.32 -4.92 17.49
CA PHE A 145 -5.68 -4.75 18.89
C PHE A 145 -7.18 -4.76 19.16
N ALA A 146 -8.03 -4.49 18.17
CA ALA A 146 -9.47 -4.66 18.37
C ALA A 146 -9.80 -6.14 18.54
N GLN A 147 -9.25 -7.01 17.70
CA GLN A 147 -9.39 -8.47 17.83
C GLN A 147 -8.85 -8.97 19.18
N LEU A 148 -7.64 -8.55 19.57
CA LEU A 148 -7.01 -8.98 20.82
C LEU A 148 -7.76 -8.49 22.07
N SER A 149 -8.45 -7.35 21.98
CA SER A 149 -9.26 -6.80 23.06
C SER A 149 -10.72 -7.27 23.05
N GLY A 150 -11.10 -8.16 22.13
CA GLY A 150 -12.49 -8.60 21.95
C GLY A 150 -13.43 -7.49 21.45
N MET A 151 -12.87 -6.42 20.90
CA MET A 151 -13.60 -5.33 20.27
C MET A 151 -13.89 -5.61 18.80
N ASP A 152 -14.85 -4.88 18.28
CA ASP A 152 -15.28 -4.94 16.89
C ASP A 152 -15.04 -3.60 16.17
N ARG A 153 -15.50 -3.53 14.91
CA ARG A 153 -15.33 -2.35 14.07
C ARG A 153 -16.01 -1.09 14.63
N GLU A 154 -17.08 -1.25 15.42
CA GLU A 154 -17.85 -0.14 15.99
C GLU A 154 -17.23 0.35 17.30
N THR A 155 -16.67 -0.57 18.08
CA THR A 155 -16.10 -0.31 19.40
C THR A 155 -14.60 -0.04 19.41
N LYS A 156 -13.91 -0.18 18.28
CA LYS A 156 -12.45 0.02 18.17
C LYS A 156 -11.92 1.38 18.65
N TYR A 157 -12.77 2.42 18.72
CA TYR A 157 -12.39 3.73 19.25
C TYR A 157 -12.69 3.90 20.75
N ASN A 158 -13.34 2.92 21.39
CA ASN A 158 -13.67 2.92 22.82
C ASN A 158 -12.53 2.30 23.66
N PHE A 159 -11.30 2.30 23.14
CA PHE A 159 -10.10 1.77 23.78
C PHE A 159 -9.00 2.82 23.77
N SER A 160 -8.44 3.12 24.93
CA SER A 160 -7.33 4.08 25.04
C SER A 160 -5.98 3.39 24.86
N MET A 161 -4.93 4.17 24.61
CA MET A 161 -3.58 3.65 24.46
C MET A 161 -3.08 2.96 25.74
N GLU A 162 -3.46 3.46 26.91
CA GLU A 162 -3.08 2.88 28.21
C GLU A 162 -3.65 1.47 28.38
N LYS A 163 -4.85 1.22 27.83
CA LYS A 163 -5.47 -0.10 27.87
C LYS A 163 -4.78 -1.11 26.96
N LEU A 164 -3.92 -0.68 26.02
CA LEU A 164 -3.12 -1.58 25.18
C LEU A 164 -1.93 -2.18 25.92
N ILE A 165 -1.42 -1.51 26.96
CA ILE A 165 -0.25 -1.96 27.74
C ILE A 165 -0.38 -3.41 28.23
N PRO A 166 -1.51 -3.85 28.84
CA PRO A 166 -1.64 -5.24 29.29
C PRO A 166 -1.81 -6.28 28.15
N ILE A 167 -1.95 -5.85 26.89
CA ILE A 167 -2.10 -6.74 25.72
C ILE A 167 -0.75 -6.99 25.02
N LEU A 168 0.23 -6.09 25.21
CA LEU A 168 1.58 -6.18 24.64
C LEU A 168 2.46 -7.21 25.37
#